data_AF-A0A7S1HML0-F1
#
_entry.id   AF-A0A7S1HML0-F1
#
_cell.length_a   1.000
_cell.length_b   1.000
_cell.length_c   1.000
_cell.angle_alpha   90.00
_cell.angle_beta   90.00
_cell.angle_gamma   90.00
#
_symmetry.space_group_name_H-M   'P 1'
#
loop_
_entity.id
_entity.type
_entity.pdbx_description
1 polymer ?
#
loop_
_entity_poly.entity_id
_entity_poly.type
_entity_poly.pdbx_seq_one_letter_code
_entity_poly.pdbx_strand_id
1 'polypeptide(L)'
;DEEHKLIRPGQVVVDLGATPGAWSQYLRRKFAPKDAGQGGAAVGQLNGTIIALDLLDFEPIEGVQFIQGDFQEDEVLAALEAALAGRPVDVVVSDMAPN
;
A
#
# COMPACT_ATOMS: atom_id res chain seq x y z
N ASP A 1 -4.52 4.22 13.44
CA ASP A 1 -4.38 2.76 13.64
C ASP A 1 -4.10 2.36 15.09
N GLU A 2 -3.45 3.20 15.89
CA GLU A 2 -3.05 2.85 17.28
C GLU A 2 -4.23 2.50 18.20
N GLU A 3 -5.34 3.22 18.07
CA GLU A 3 -6.55 2.98 18.84
C GLU A 3 -7.40 1.82 18.28
N HIS A 4 -7.73 1.88 16.99
CA HIS A 4 -8.72 0.98 16.39
C HIS A 4 -8.13 -0.28 15.72
N LYS A 5 -6.81 -0.35 15.51
CA LYS A 5 -6.09 -1.52 14.95
C LYS A 5 -6.76 -2.08 13.68
N LEU A 6 -7.03 -1.17 12.74
CA LEU A 6 -7.71 -1.46 11.47
C LEU A 6 -6.77 -2.18 10.51
N ILE A 7 -5.48 -1.84 10.55
CA ILE A 7 -4.45 -2.45 9.71
C ILE A 7 -3.91 -3.71 10.38
N ARG A 8 -4.02 -4.84 9.68
CA ARG A 8 -3.65 -6.17 10.16
C ARG A 8 -2.86 -6.93 9.09
N PRO A 9 -1.77 -7.63 9.45
CA PRO A 9 -1.07 -8.49 8.51
C PRO A 9 -2.02 -9.49 7.84
N GLY A 10 -1.79 -9.75 6.56
CA GLY A 10 -2.59 -10.63 5.71
C GLY A 10 -3.62 -9.89 4.84
N GLN A 11 -3.83 -8.59 5.08
CA GLN A 11 -4.78 -7.79 4.32
C GLN A 11 -4.25 -7.40 2.93
N VAL A 12 -5.17 -7.16 2.01
CA VAL A 12 -4.97 -6.40 0.76
C VAL A 12 -5.34 -4.94 1.04
N VAL A 13 -4.36 -4.05 0.91
CA VAL A 13 -4.52 -2.61 1.17
C VAL A 13 -4.25 -1.81 -0.09
N VAL A 14 -5.13 -0.84 -0.35
CA VAL A 14 -4.93 0.19 -1.38
C VAL A 14 -4.60 1.52 -0.69
N ASP A 15 -3.49 2.15 -1.10
CA ASP A 15 -3.03 3.47 -0.64
C ASP A 15 -3.26 4.51 -1.75
N LEU A 16 -4.27 5.37 -1.58
CA LEU A 16 -4.68 6.37 -2.57
C LEU A 16 -4.16 7.77 -2.22
N GLY A 17 -3.46 8.41 -3.15
CA GLY A 17 -2.72 9.65 -2.86
C GLY A 17 -1.44 9.32 -2.10
N ALA A 18 -0.72 8.30 -2.57
CA ALA A 18 0.37 7.69 -1.83
C ALA A 18 1.61 8.60 -1.70
N THR A 19 1.84 9.59 -2.58
CA THR A 19 3.04 10.45 -2.55
C THR A 19 3.03 11.33 -1.30
N PRO A 20 4.12 11.39 -0.50
CA PRO A 20 5.49 10.91 -0.78
C PRO A 20 5.83 9.50 -0.28
N GLY A 21 4.85 8.70 0.14
CA GLY A 21 4.99 7.27 0.47
C GLY A 21 4.83 6.93 1.95
N ALA A 22 4.38 7.88 2.79
CA ALA A 22 4.33 7.69 4.24
C ALA A 22 3.42 6.54 4.69
N TRP A 23 2.22 6.44 4.11
CA TRP A 23 1.28 5.34 4.38
C TRP A 23 1.84 4.01 3.89
N SER A 24 2.31 3.95 2.64
CA SER A 24 2.99 2.78 2.07
C SER A 24 4.15 2.26 2.93
N GLN A 25 5.01 3.14 3.47
CA GLN A 25 6.08 2.75 4.40
C GLN A 25 5.55 2.21 5.73
N TYR A 26 4.50 2.86 6.27
CA TYR A 26 3.85 2.40 7.50
C TYR A 26 3.25 1.00 7.32
N LEU A 27 2.50 0.77 6.23
CA LEU A 27 1.91 -0.52 5.88
C LEU A 27 3.00 -1.58 5.70
N ARG A 28 4.09 -1.26 4.98
CA ARG A 28 5.22 -2.18 4.78
C ARG A 28 5.85 -2.64 6.09
N ARG A 29 6.03 -1.72 7.05
CA ARG A 29 6.51 -2.04 8.41
C ARG A 29 5.51 -2.90 9.17
N LYS A 30 4.22 -2.59 9.06
CA LYS A 30 3.15 -3.34 9.73
C LYS A 30 3.03 -4.77 9.23
N PHE A 31 3.29 -5.01 7.94
CA PHE A 31 3.16 -6.31 7.28
C PHE A 31 4.49 -7.09 7.22
N ALA A 32 5.57 -6.54 7.77
CA ALA A 32 6.82 -7.26 7.87
C ALA A 32 6.67 -8.55 8.70
N PRO A 33 7.40 -9.63 8.34
CA PRO A 33 7.44 -10.85 9.17
C PRO A 33 7.88 -10.53 10.59
N LYS A 34 7.25 -11.14 11.60
CA LYS A 34 7.65 -10.96 13.00
C LYS A 34 9.01 -11.59 13.33
N ASP A 35 9.43 -12.55 12.51
CA ASP A 35 10.72 -13.25 12.65
C ASP A 35 11.87 -12.51 11.94
N ALA A 36 11.54 -11.53 11.09
CA ALA A 36 12.51 -10.53 10.67
C ALA A 36 12.80 -9.68 11.92
N GLY A 37 13.95 -9.94 12.56
CA GLY A 37 14.25 -9.50 13.92
C GLY A 37 14.07 -8.00 14.20
N GLN A 38 14.27 -7.64 15.48
CA GLN A 38 14.01 -6.32 16.09
C GLN A 38 14.82 -5.13 15.49
N GLY A 39 15.48 -5.28 14.35
CA GLY A 39 16.44 -4.35 13.75
C GLY A 39 15.87 -3.33 12.76
N GLY A 40 14.54 -3.16 12.67
CA GLY A 40 13.92 -2.03 11.97
C GLY A 40 13.92 -2.06 10.43
N ALA A 41 14.65 -3.00 9.80
CA ALA A 41 14.56 -3.23 8.37
C ALA A 41 13.41 -4.22 8.09
N ALA A 42 12.33 -3.73 7.49
CA ALA A 42 11.23 -4.55 7.02
C ALA A 42 11.74 -5.34 5.78
N VAL A 43 12.38 -6.49 6.02
CA VAL A 43 12.99 -7.34 4.98
C VAL A 43 12.28 -8.68 4.96
N GLY A 44 12.12 -9.25 3.76
CA GLY A 44 11.49 -10.55 3.56
C GLY A 44 10.02 -10.45 3.17
N GLN A 45 9.43 -11.62 2.90
CA GLN A 45 8.11 -11.73 2.28
C GLN A 45 7.03 -10.98 3.07
N LEU A 46 6.32 -10.09 2.38
CA LEU A 46 5.23 -9.32 2.96
C LEU A 46 4.09 -10.26 3.40
N ASN A 47 3.60 -10.11 4.62
CA ASN A 47 2.35 -10.75 5.04
C ASN A 47 1.17 -9.83 4.67
N GLY A 48 0.77 -9.88 3.41
CA GLY A 48 -0.31 -9.06 2.85
C GLY A 48 0.01 -8.58 1.44
N THR A 49 -0.75 -7.61 0.96
CA THR A 49 -0.51 -6.94 -0.33
C THR A 49 -0.75 -5.45 -0.15
N ILE A 50 0.14 -4.63 -0.69
CA ILE A 50 0.01 -3.17 -0.68
C ILE A 50 0.08 -2.71 -2.14
N ILE A 51 -0.96 -2.02 -2.60
CA ILE A 51 -1.01 -1.39 -3.91
C ILE A 51 -1.18 0.11 -3.69
N ALA A 52 -0.21 0.90 -4.14
CA ALA A 52 -0.20 2.35 -4.01
C ALA A 52 -0.54 3.01 -5.34
N LEU A 53 -1.33 4.08 -5.30
CA LEU A 53 -1.71 4.89 -6.44
C LEU A 53 -1.52 6.37 -6.18
N ASP A 54 -0.89 7.06 -7.13
CA ASP A 54 -0.73 8.51 -7.10
C ASP A 54 -0.45 9.05 -8.51
N LEU A 55 -0.72 10.35 -8.72
CA LEU A 55 -0.32 11.07 -9.93
C LEU A 55 1.20 11.26 -10.01
N LEU A 56 1.81 11.53 -8.86
CA LEU A 56 3.23 11.82 -8.71
C LEU A 56 3.99 10.55 -8.36
N ASP A 57 5.20 10.43 -8.87
CA ASP A 57 6.10 9.32 -8.56
C ASP A 57 6.80 9.53 -7.20
N PHE A 58 7.27 8.45 -6.58
CA PHE A 58 8.07 8.49 -5.35
C PHE A 58 9.04 7.30 -5.29
N GLU A 59 10.03 7.40 -4.40
CA GLU A 59 11.06 6.35 -4.26
C GLU A 59 10.42 4.96 -4.00
N PRO A 60 10.72 3.94 -4.82
CA PRO A 60 10.10 2.63 -4.68
C PRO A 60 10.28 2.03 -3.28
N ILE A 61 9.19 1.49 -2.73
CA ILE A 61 9.18 0.81 -1.43
C ILE A 61 9.10 -0.69 -1.67
N GLU A 62 10.05 -1.45 -1.14
CA GLU A 62 10.09 -2.91 -1.29
C GLU A 62 8.76 -3.56 -0.86
N GLY A 63 8.18 -4.39 -1.74
CA GLY A 63 6.94 -5.12 -1.48
C GLY A 63 5.67 -4.28 -1.65
N VAL A 64 5.78 -3.01 -2.02
CA VAL A 64 4.66 -2.16 -2.45
C VAL A 64 4.62 -2.15 -3.96
N GLN A 65 3.47 -2.51 -4.53
CA GLN A 65 3.24 -2.32 -5.97
C GLN A 65 2.72 -0.90 -6.19
N PHE A 66 3.39 -0.13 -7.04
CA PHE A 66 2.98 1.24 -7.35
C PHE A 66 2.36 1.31 -8.75
N ILE A 67 1.26 2.05 -8.87
CA ILE A 67 0.61 2.41 -10.13
C ILE A 67 0.58 3.94 -10.18
N GLN A 68 1.34 4.51 -11.11
CA GLN A 68 1.32 5.95 -11.33
C GLN A 68 0.19 6.32 -12.30
N GLY A 69 -0.68 7.24 -11.92
CA GLY A 69 -1.72 7.78 -12.79
C GLY A 69 -2.91 8.36 -12.02
N ASP A 70 -3.84 8.96 -12.76
CA ASP A 70 -5.10 9.45 -12.20
C ASP A 70 -6.04 8.27 -11.97
N PHE A 71 -6.49 8.07 -10.72
CA PHE A 71 -7.45 7.03 -10.36
C PHE A 71 -8.77 7.14 -11.14
N GLN A 72 -9.12 8.31 -11.66
CA GLN A 72 -10.33 8.51 -12.46
C GLN A 72 -10.21 7.96 -13.89
N GLU A 73 -8.99 7.62 -14.34
CA GLU A 73 -8.75 7.11 -15.68
C GLU A 73 -8.93 5.58 -15.75
N ASP A 74 -9.61 5.12 -16.80
CA ASP A 74 -9.93 3.70 -17.01
C ASP A 74 -8.68 2.81 -17.03
N GLU A 75 -7.56 3.33 -17.56
CA GLU A 75 -6.29 2.60 -17.63
C GLU A 75 -5.71 2.30 -16.24
N VAL A 76 -5.87 3.25 -15.30
CA VAL A 76 -5.39 3.13 -13.92
C VAL A 76 -6.29 2.19 -13.13
N LEU A 77 -7.60 2.27 -13.35
CA LEU A 77 -8.56 1.32 -12.78
C LEU A 77 -8.26 -0.11 -13.26
N ALA A 78 -8.05 -0.31 -14.57
CA ALA A 78 -7.71 -1.61 -15.13
C ALA A 78 -6.38 -2.16 -14.57
N ALA A 79 -5.37 -1.30 -14.38
CA ALA A 79 -4.12 -1.68 -13.74
C ALA A 79 -4.32 -2.11 -12.27
N LEU A 80 -5.16 -1.40 -11.51
CA LEU A 80 -5.52 -1.79 -10.14
C LEU A 80 -6.27 -3.12 -10.12
N GLU A 81 -7.26 -3.32 -10.99
CA GLU A 81 -8.00 -4.59 -11.08
C GLU A 81 -7.08 -5.77 -11.41
N ALA A 82 -6.15 -5.58 -12.35
CA ALA A 82 -5.14 -6.58 -12.68
C ALA A 82 -4.22 -6.87 -11.49
N ALA A 83 -3.78 -5.85 -10.74
CA ALA A 83 -2.98 -6.01 -9.54
C ALA A 83 -3.74 -6.75 -8.43
N LEU A 84 -5.05 -6.49 -8.29
CA LEU A 84 -5.90 -7.19 -7.33
C LEU A 84 -6.11 -8.66 -7.71
N ALA A 85 -6.09 -9.00 -9.01
CA ALA A 85 -6.25 -10.37 -9.51
C ALA A 85 -7.49 -11.09 -8.91
N GLY A 86 -8.60 -10.35 -8.80
CA GLY A 86 -9.87 -10.84 -8.23
C GLY A 86 -9.92 -10.92 -6.70
N ARG A 87 -8.87 -10.52 -5.98
CA ARG A 87 -8.88 -10.44 -4.51
C ARG A 87 -9.67 -9.21 -4.05
N PRO A 88 -10.52 -9.32 -3.01
CA PRO A 88 -11.18 -8.16 -2.43
C PRO A 88 -10.15 -7.25 -1.75
N VAL A 89 -10.44 -5.95 -1.71
CA VAL A 89 -9.69 -4.98 -0.91
C VAL A 89 -10.24 -4.97 0.51
N ASP A 90 -9.37 -5.19 1.50
CA ASP A 90 -9.76 -5.18 2.91
C ASP A 90 -9.79 -3.77 3.50
N VAL A 91 -8.82 -2.94 3.10
CA VAL A 91 -8.68 -1.56 3.58
C VAL A 91 -8.26 -0.65 2.44
N VAL A 92 -8.87 0.53 2.38
CA VAL A 92 -8.38 1.67 1.61
C VAL A 92 -7.89 2.71 2.61
N VAL A 93 -6.64 3.14 2.48
CA VAL A 93 -6.12 4.33 3.14
C VAL A 93 -6.01 5.44 2.11
N SER A 94 -6.30 6.67 2.50
CA SER A 94 -6.15 7.81 1.62
C SER A 94 -5.77 9.04 2.40
N ASP A 95 -4.79 9.77 1.87
CA ASP A 95 -4.41 11.11 2.32
C ASP A 95 -4.63 12.14 1.22
N MET A 96 -5.55 11.85 0.28
CA MET A 96 -5.93 12.78 -0.77
C MET A 96 -6.66 13.98 -0.16
N ALA A 97 -5.96 15.10 -0.10
CA ALA A 97 -6.53 16.40 0.25
C ALA A 97 -6.39 17.36 -0.94
N PRO A 98 -7.43 18.13 -1.30
CA PRO A 98 -7.32 19.17 -2.31
C PRO A 98 -6.42 20.32 -1.81
N ASN A 99 -5.68 20.95 -2.73
CA ASN A 99 -4.98 22.20 -2.48
C ASN A 99 -5.92 23.41 -2.53
#